data_AF-A0A397IH29-F1
#
_entry.id   AF-A0A397IH29-F1
#
_cell.length_a   1.000
_cell.length_b   1.000
_cell.length_c   1.000
_cell.angle_alpha   90.00
_cell.angle_beta   90.00
_cell.angle_gamma   90.00
#
_symmetry.space_group_name_H-M   'P 1'
#
loop_
_entity.id
_entity.type
_entity.pdbx_description
1 polymer ?
#
loop_
_entity_poly.entity_id
_entity_poly.type
_entity_poly.pdbx_seq_one_letter_code
_entity_poly.pdbx_strand_id
1 'polypeptide(L)'
;MGELEIPLNSQDENIYQENFKIFNFQYERHKIIETILYKNSIDKLLQNWHKNIKKITYNAIPKRKGTHWLANWSSHLEAYLNNYQCSGVWYQDFLVMANIESSILQRLVAYLLLQRVIKITFSEETSNTNFSADKNFSLNKIITLEPIEASKFSYIVGWIIYKLIKKDYITKAHPDYEIICAHLKVLSSEQVVYEKDICSQITNIIPGEDFLSFMYKMESLVLLLFDMHEKFGPNILQYISNSLLKNVPMLESFKNLLNISTNMLISGNKEKQELDNNIRNFLYERIISIYMKSRQKSWRRFHNLIPEKGTASLRENLKSMYRDTQNLNRIENKNITIKKSNLPMDPKLALIQLQVWAELKDAEEDFSKIFLVTELQWLIWALGDNAKNKRKKNLVPLILDHLKKGTSFSALCIKWNLWCFYYLICTKNLDPTFFNI
;
A
#
# COMPACT_ATOMS: atom_id res chain seq x y z
N MET A 1 2.84 0.99 5.11
CA MET A 1 2.48 2.33 5.62
C MET A 1 3.04 3.31 4.61
N GLY A 2 2.35 4.39 4.26
CA GLY A 2 2.87 5.32 3.26
C GLY A 2 4.09 6.06 3.80
N GLU A 3 5.11 6.23 2.97
CA GLU A 3 6.18 7.18 3.20
C GLU A 3 5.63 8.59 2.99
N LEU A 4 6.03 9.54 3.83
CA LEU A 4 5.78 10.95 3.57
C LEU A 4 7.05 11.50 2.96
N GLU A 5 6.94 12.20 1.83
CA GLU A 5 8.04 13.01 1.34
C GLU A 5 8.26 14.17 2.32
N ILE A 6 9.40 14.16 3.02
CA ILE A 6 9.76 15.21 3.96
C ILE A 6 10.82 16.08 3.28
N PRO A 7 10.55 17.38 3.08
CA PRO A 7 11.56 18.30 2.57
C PRO A 7 12.65 18.48 3.63
N LEU A 8 13.83 17.89 3.38
CA LEU A 8 15.00 18.00 4.26
C LEU A 8 15.76 19.32 4.09
N ASN A 9 15.41 20.14 3.09
CA ASN A 9 16.04 21.44 2.85
C ASN A 9 15.07 22.56 3.28
N SER A 10 15.14 22.95 4.55
CA SER A 10 14.43 24.11 5.10
C SER A 10 15.43 25.21 5.44
N GLN A 11 15.14 26.45 5.04
CA GLN A 11 15.93 27.64 5.43
C GLN A 11 15.64 28.07 6.88
N ASP A 12 14.52 27.62 7.45
CA ASP A 12 14.20 27.79 8.86
C ASP A 12 14.76 26.59 9.65
N GLU A 13 15.66 26.88 10.59
CA GLU A 13 16.37 25.90 11.39
C GLU A 13 15.44 25.11 12.34
N ASN A 14 14.35 25.72 12.82
CA ASN A 14 13.35 25.01 13.63
C ASN A 14 12.53 24.04 12.77
N ILE A 15 12.12 24.45 11.57
CA ILE A 15 11.39 23.58 10.63
C ILE A 15 12.30 22.45 10.14
N TYR A 16 13.58 22.73 9.91
CA TYR A 16 14.57 21.70 9.60
C TYR A 16 14.69 20.68 10.73
N GLN A 17 14.79 21.12 11.99
CA GLN A 17 14.87 20.23 13.14
C GLN A 17 13.61 19.40 13.34
N GLU A 18 12.41 19.95 13.11
CA GLU A 18 11.16 19.19 13.16
C GLU A 18 11.06 18.17 12.02
N ASN A 19 11.38 18.56 10.79
CA ASN A 19 11.41 17.66 9.64
C ASN A 19 12.41 16.53 9.84
N PHE A 20 13.58 16.83 10.38
CA PHE A 20 14.60 15.84 10.72
C PHE A 20 14.12 14.88 11.81
N LYS A 21 13.42 15.36 12.85
CA LYS A 21 12.77 14.50 13.86
C LYS A 21 11.72 13.58 13.24
N ILE A 22 10.85 14.10 12.37
CA ILE A 22 9.82 13.30 11.69
C ILE A 22 10.47 12.24 10.80
N PHE A 23 11.53 12.60 10.07
CA PHE A 23 12.30 11.67 9.26
C PHE A 23 12.89 10.54 10.11
N ASN A 24 13.55 10.89 11.22
CA ASN A 24 14.10 9.92 12.16
C ASN A 24 13.00 9.00 12.73
N PHE A 25 11.83 9.54 13.06
CA PHE A 25 10.71 8.71 13.52
C PHE A 25 10.18 7.76 12.43
N GLN A 26 10.17 8.18 11.17
CA GLN A 26 9.80 7.28 10.07
C GLN A 26 10.84 6.19 9.86
N TYR A 27 12.11 6.56 9.88
CA TYR A 27 13.23 5.63 9.76
C TYR A 27 13.25 4.61 10.90
N GLU A 28 13.12 5.05 12.15
CA GLU A 28 13.05 4.17 13.32
C GLU A 28 11.84 3.24 13.25
N ARG A 29 10.66 3.74 12.87
CA ARG A 29 9.47 2.89 12.67
C ARG A 29 9.72 1.84 11.60
N HIS A 30 10.36 2.21 10.49
CA HIS A 30 10.69 1.28 9.41
C HIS A 30 11.63 0.19 9.92
N LYS A 31 12.72 0.59 10.60
CA LYS A 31 13.71 -0.31 11.20
C LYS A 31 13.08 -1.29 12.18
N ILE A 32 12.20 -0.82 13.07
CA ILE A 32 11.47 -1.68 14.02
C ILE A 32 10.62 -2.70 13.25
N ILE A 33 9.87 -2.27 12.24
CA ILE A 33 9.03 -3.15 11.43
C ILE A 33 9.87 -4.21 10.72
N GLU A 34 10.96 -3.83 10.07
CA GLU A 34 11.87 -4.79 9.40
C GLU A 34 12.43 -5.82 10.38
N THR A 35 12.80 -5.37 11.58
CA THR A 35 13.36 -6.23 12.63
C THR A 35 12.37 -7.27 13.13
N ILE A 36 11.07 -6.93 13.19
CA ILE A 36 10.03 -7.83 13.70
C ILE A 36 9.32 -8.65 12.60
N LEU A 37 9.39 -8.22 11.33
CA LEU A 37 8.63 -8.81 10.21
C LEU A 37 8.91 -10.30 10.00
N TYR A 38 10.10 -10.76 10.40
CA TYR A 38 10.57 -12.13 10.15
C TYR A 38 10.69 -12.97 11.42
N LYS A 39 10.24 -12.47 12.58
CA LYS A 39 10.32 -13.22 13.84
C LYS A 39 9.09 -14.14 13.98
N ASN A 40 9.32 -15.44 14.09
CA ASN A 40 8.25 -16.43 14.35
C ASN A 40 7.45 -16.13 15.64
N SER A 41 8.10 -15.51 16.64
CA SER A 41 7.44 -15.07 17.87
C SER A 41 6.35 -14.01 17.61
N ILE A 42 6.53 -13.18 16.59
CA ILE A 42 5.57 -12.16 16.17
C ILE A 42 4.39 -12.81 15.45
N ASP A 43 4.61 -13.81 14.61
CA ASP A 43 3.50 -14.56 14.00
C ASP A 43 2.61 -15.21 15.08
N LYS A 44 3.23 -15.83 16.09
CA LYS A 44 2.51 -16.39 17.25
C LYS A 44 1.75 -15.32 18.03
N LEU A 45 2.36 -14.15 18.24
CA LEU A 45 1.72 -12.99 18.87
C LEU A 45 0.48 -12.54 18.09
N LEU A 46 0.59 -12.38 16.77
CA LEU A 46 -0.51 -11.93 15.92
C LEU A 46 -1.68 -12.93 15.94
N GLN A 47 -1.39 -14.23 15.91
CA GLN A 47 -2.40 -15.29 16.05
C GLN A 47 -3.07 -15.27 17.43
N ASN A 48 -2.31 -15.04 18.50
CA ASN A 48 -2.86 -14.92 19.85
C ASN A 48 -3.76 -13.70 19.98
N TRP A 49 -3.35 -12.54 19.47
CA TRP A 49 -4.21 -11.36 19.43
C TRP A 49 -5.49 -11.61 18.65
N HIS A 50 -5.41 -12.26 17.49
CA HIS A 50 -6.58 -12.64 16.71
C HIS A 50 -7.56 -13.53 17.51
N LYS A 51 -7.05 -14.55 18.20
CA LYS A 51 -7.86 -15.42 19.08
C LYS A 51 -8.48 -14.64 20.24
N ASN A 52 -7.72 -13.75 20.88
CA ASN A 52 -8.21 -12.90 21.97
C ASN A 52 -9.33 -11.97 21.50
N ILE A 53 -9.17 -11.35 20.33
CA ILE A 53 -10.20 -10.50 19.72
C ILE A 53 -11.46 -11.31 19.41
N LYS A 54 -11.34 -12.51 18.82
CA LYS A 54 -12.49 -13.42 18.60
C LYS A 54 -13.21 -13.77 19.91
N LYS A 55 -12.46 -14.04 20.99
CA LYS A 55 -13.02 -14.30 22.32
C LYS A 55 -13.74 -13.08 22.90
N ILE A 56 -13.17 -11.89 22.75
CA ILE A 56 -13.81 -10.62 23.13
C ILE A 56 -15.14 -10.47 22.38
N THR A 57 -15.15 -10.72 21.07
CA THR A 57 -16.35 -10.63 20.24
C THR A 57 -17.46 -11.56 20.73
N TYR A 58 -17.09 -12.80 21.05
CA TYR A 58 -18.03 -13.78 21.57
C TYR A 58 -18.61 -13.35 22.93
N ASN A 59 -17.76 -12.85 23.83
CA ASN A 59 -18.16 -12.39 25.15
C ASN A 59 -19.06 -11.15 25.11
N ALA A 60 -18.94 -10.33 24.06
CA ALA A 60 -19.79 -9.15 23.87
C ALA A 60 -21.23 -9.51 23.48
N ILE A 61 -21.51 -10.75 23.06
CA ILE A 61 -22.85 -11.18 22.64
C ILE A 61 -23.79 -11.15 23.85
N PRO A 62 -24.90 -10.38 23.79
CA PRO A 62 -25.85 -10.31 24.89
C PRO A 62 -26.55 -11.66 25.11
N LYS A 63 -26.73 -12.03 26.38
CA LYS A 63 -27.36 -13.32 26.78
C LYS A 63 -28.81 -13.48 26.32
N ARG A 64 -29.52 -12.37 26.11
CA ARG A 64 -30.90 -12.34 25.59
C ARG A 64 -30.92 -11.61 24.26
N LYS A 65 -31.37 -12.29 23.20
CA LYS A 65 -31.49 -11.72 21.85
C LYS A 65 -32.89 -11.15 21.64
N GLY A 66 -33.11 -9.91 22.10
CA GLY A 66 -34.33 -9.13 21.80
C GLY A 66 -34.19 -8.29 20.53
N THR A 67 -35.22 -7.52 20.15
CA THR A 67 -35.27 -6.73 18.90
C THR A 67 -34.08 -5.77 18.71
N HIS A 68 -33.45 -5.31 19.79
CA HIS A 68 -32.29 -4.41 19.78
C HIS A 68 -30.94 -5.10 20.01
N TRP A 69 -30.87 -6.44 19.92
CA TRP A 69 -29.66 -7.19 20.30
C TRP A 69 -28.41 -6.82 19.47
N LEU A 70 -28.56 -6.46 18.19
CA LEU A 70 -27.45 -6.03 17.34
C LEU A 70 -26.86 -4.69 17.78
N ALA A 71 -27.70 -3.73 18.14
CA ALA A 71 -27.26 -2.43 18.65
C ALA A 71 -26.55 -2.58 20.00
N ASN A 72 -27.11 -3.40 20.89
CA ASN A 72 -26.51 -3.71 22.19
C ASN A 72 -25.19 -4.47 22.05
N TRP A 73 -25.14 -5.45 21.15
CA TRP A 73 -23.90 -6.18 20.84
C TRP A 73 -22.82 -5.26 20.30
N SER A 74 -23.16 -4.35 19.38
CA SER A 74 -22.21 -3.40 18.80
C SER A 74 -21.62 -2.46 19.85
N SER A 75 -22.47 -1.92 20.73
CA SER A 75 -22.05 -1.07 21.86
C SER A 75 -21.16 -1.83 22.85
N HIS A 76 -21.54 -3.06 23.21
CA HIS A 76 -20.73 -3.90 24.10
C HIS A 76 -19.39 -4.29 23.45
N LEU A 77 -19.38 -4.62 22.16
CA LEU A 77 -18.17 -4.96 21.42
C LEU A 77 -17.20 -3.78 21.41
N GLU A 78 -17.69 -2.58 21.15
CA GLU A 78 -16.89 -1.35 21.19
C GLU A 78 -16.28 -1.14 22.58
N ALA A 79 -17.09 -1.23 23.65
CA ALA A 79 -16.60 -1.09 25.02
C ALA A 79 -15.52 -2.12 25.36
N TYR A 80 -15.70 -3.40 24.99
CA TYR A 80 -14.75 -4.45 25.29
C TYR A 80 -13.45 -4.29 24.48
N LEU A 81 -13.52 -3.91 23.20
CA LEU A 81 -12.34 -3.66 22.38
C LEU A 81 -11.56 -2.45 22.88
N ASN A 82 -12.25 -1.38 23.27
CA ASN A 82 -11.63 -0.19 23.87
C ASN A 82 -10.93 -0.55 25.18
N ASN A 83 -11.58 -1.32 26.06
CA ASN A 83 -10.97 -1.80 27.30
C ASN A 83 -9.72 -2.64 27.02
N TYR A 84 -9.76 -3.54 26.04
CA TYR A 84 -8.60 -4.32 25.64
C TYR A 84 -7.46 -3.43 25.12
N GLN A 85 -7.75 -2.47 24.26
CA GLN A 85 -6.75 -1.51 23.75
C GLN A 85 -6.16 -0.63 24.86
N CYS A 86 -6.96 -0.22 25.84
CA CYS A 86 -6.51 0.59 26.98
C CYS A 86 -5.77 -0.23 28.06
N SER A 87 -5.98 -1.54 28.13
CA SER A 87 -5.39 -2.40 29.18
C SER A 87 -3.86 -2.49 29.14
N GLY A 88 -3.24 -2.23 27.98
CA GLY A 88 -1.80 -2.37 27.79
C GLY A 88 -1.27 -3.82 27.80
N VAL A 89 -2.13 -4.82 28.05
CA VAL A 89 -1.75 -6.25 28.08
C VAL A 89 -1.15 -6.69 26.75
N TRP A 90 -1.78 -6.29 25.64
CA TRP A 90 -1.26 -6.52 24.29
C TRP A 90 0.15 -5.95 24.09
N TYR A 91 0.48 -4.81 24.72
CA TYR A 91 1.81 -4.22 24.56
C TYR A 91 2.85 -5.01 25.35
N GLN A 92 2.50 -5.54 26.52
CA GLN A 92 3.38 -6.45 27.26
C GLN A 92 3.66 -7.73 26.48
N ASP A 93 2.63 -8.33 25.88
CA ASP A 93 2.80 -9.48 24.99
C ASP A 93 3.74 -9.16 23.81
N PHE A 94 3.60 -7.95 23.24
CA PHE A 94 4.47 -7.48 22.17
C PHE A 94 5.92 -7.34 22.64
N LEU A 95 6.18 -6.73 23.80
CA LEU A 95 7.54 -6.55 24.32
C LEU A 95 8.25 -7.89 24.51
N VAL A 96 7.57 -8.87 25.11
CA VAL A 96 8.11 -10.22 25.33
C VAL A 96 8.42 -10.92 24.01
N MET A 97 7.52 -10.82 23.03
CA MET A 97 7.66 -11.55 21.76
C MET A 97 8.59 -10.85 20.76
N ALA A 98 8.61 -9.52 20.76
CA ALA A 98 9.41 -8.74 19.83
C ALA A 98 10.89 -8.74 20.21
N ASN A 99 11.23 -8.73 21.51
CA ASN A 99 12.60 -8.73 22.03
C ASN A 99 13.52 -7.82 21.20
N ILE A 100 13.22 -6.51 21.25
CA ILE A 100 13.93 -5.45 20.52
C ILE A 100 14.33 -4.35 21.51
N GLU A 101 15.46 -3.69 21.24
CA GLU A 101 15.97 -2.57 22.04
C GLU A 101 14.91 -1.48 22.22
N SER A 102 14.78 -0.99 23.46
CA SER A 102 13.75 -0.03 23.86
C SER A 102 13.76 1.19 22.95
N SER A 103 12.64 1.43 22.27
CA SER A 103 12.40 2.64 21.49
C SER A 103 11.03 3.19 21.83
N ILE A 104 10.92 4.52 21.85
CA ILE A 104 9.69 5.27 22.10
C ILE A 104 8.60 4.90 21.07
N LEU A 105 9.00 4.46 19.87
CA LEU A 105 8.10 4.12 18.77
C LEU A 105 7.61 2.67 18.80
N GLN A 106 8.13 1.81 19.67
CA GLN A 106 7.70 0.41 19.76
C GLN A 106 6.22 0.28 20.07
N ARG A 107 5.73 1.09 21.02
CA ARG A 107 4.31 1.09 21.42
C ARG A 107 3.41 1.51 20.28
N LEU A 108 3.85 2.49 19.47
CA LEU A 108 3.15 2.91 18.27
C LEU A 108 3.10 1.80 17.22
N VAL A 109 4.23 1.12 16.95
CA VAL A 109 4.27 0.00 16.00
C VAL A 109 3.36 -1.15 16.46
N ALA A 110 3.45 -1.53 17.74
CA ALA A 110 2.61 -2.56 18.34
C ALA A 110 1.12 -2.22 18.25
N TYR A 111 0.76 -0.96 18.52
CA TYR A 111 -0.61 -0.47 18.39
C TYR A 111 -1.10 -0.56 16.93
N LEU A 112 -0.29 -0.13 15.96
CA LEU A 112 -0.63 -0.21 14.53
C LEU A 112 -0.83 -1.66 14.06
N LEU A 113 -0.03 -2.59 14.57
CA LEU A 113 -0.20 -4.03 14.31
C LEU A 113 -1.49 -4.55 14.94
N LEU A 114 -1.78 -4.19 16.19
CA LEU A 114 -3.03 -4.58 16.85
C LEU A 114 -4.26 -4.07 16.07
N GLN A 115 -4.24 -2.82 15.62
CA GLN A 115 -5.31 -2.25 14.79
C GLN A 115 -5.49 -3.03 13.47
N ARG A 116 -4.39 -3.47 12.87
CA ARG A 116 -4.43 -4.35 11.68
C ARG A 116 -5.06 -5.71 12.00
N VAL A 117 -4.71 -6.33 13.12
CA VAL A 117 -5.31 -7.62 13.53
C VAL A 117 -6.81 -7.46 13.79
N ILE A 118 -7.24 -6.40 14.48
CA ILE A 118 -8.67 -6.10 14.69
C ILE A 118 -9.36 -5.95 13.34
N LYS A 119 -8.81 -5.12 12.44
CA LYS A 119 -9.36 -4.95 11.09
C LYS A 119 -9.48 -6.28 10.36
N ILE A 120 -8.43 -7.12 10.34
CA ILE A 120 -8.46 -8.42 9.66
C ILE A 120 -9.48 -9.37 10.30
N THR A 121 -9.68 -9.29 11.62
CA THR A 121 -10.63 -10.16 12.35
C THR A 121 -12.09 -9.88 11.99
N PHE A 122 -12.43 -8.64 11.65
CA PHE A 122 -13.80 -8.21 11.34
C PHE A 122 -14.02 -7.79 9.89
N SER A 123 -12.96 -7.71 9.08
CA SER A 123 -13.12 -7.73 7.64
C SER A 123 -13.86 -9.02 7.33
N GLU A 124 -14.81 -8.98 6.39
CA GLU A 124 -15.35 -10.23 5.85
C GLU A 124 -14.13 -11.12 5.56
N GLU A 125 -14.03 -12.25 6.27
CA GLU A 125 -13.57 -13.45 5.60
C GLU A 125 -14.56 -13.51 4.45
N THR A 126 -14.17 -12.96 3.30
CA THR A 126 -14.80 -13.31 2.05
C THR A 126 -14.67 -14.81 2.05
N SER A 127 -15.73 -15.47 2.49
CA SER A 127 -15.89 -16.90 2.37
C SER A 127 -15.44 -17.16 0.94
N ASN A 128 -14.44 -18.02 0.83
CA ASN A 128 -13.60 -18.22 -0.35
C ASN A 128 -14.37 -18.82 -1.54
N THR A 129 -15.63 -18.44 -1.73
CA THR A 129 -16.55 -18.91 -2.75
C THR A 129 -16.67 -17.94 -3.92
N ASN A 130 -16.53 -16.61 -3.71
CA ASN A 130 -16.75 -15.62 -4.78
C ASN A 130 -15.49 -15.15 -5.54
N PHE A 131 -14.29 -15.60 -5.16
CA PHE A 131 -13.02 -15.33 -5.87
C PHE A 131 -12.44 -16.57 -6.56
N SER A 132 -13.28 -17.56 -6.82
CA SER A 132 -12.89 -18.78 -7.51
C SER A 132 -13.00 -18.54 -9.01
N ALA A 133 -11.90 -18.51 -9.76
CA ALA A 133 -11.99 -18.77 -11.19
C ALA A 133 -12.59 -20.16 -11.44
N ASP A 134 -13.06 -20.40 -12.66
CA ASP A 134 -13.50 -21.73 -13.09
C ASP A 134 -12.42 -22.77 -12.75
N LYS A 135 -12.81 -23.82 -12.04
CA LYS A 135 -11.90 -24.91 -11.64
C LYS A 135 -11.30 -25.63 -12.85
N ASN A 136 -11.96 -25.52 -14.01
CA ASN A 136 -11.59 -26.18 -15.25
C ASN A 136 -11.07 -25.20 -16.30
N PHE A 137 -10.62 -24.01 -15.91
CA PHE A 137 -10.09 -23.03 -16.86
C PHE A 137 -8.94 -23.63 -17.69
N SER A 138 -9.16 -23.82 -18.99
CA SER A 138 -8.20 -24.41 -19.92
C SER A 138 -7.38 -23.33 -20.61
N LEU A 139 -6.08 -23.57 -20.72
CA LEU A 139 -5.18 -22.72 -21.50
C LEU A 139 -5.30 -23.07 -22.98
N ASN A 140 -5.70 -22.10 -23.79
CA ASN A 140 -5.74 -22.27 -25.25
C ASN A 140 -4.37 -22.00 -25.90
N LYS A 141 -3.51 -21.23 -25.23
CA LYS A 141 -2.16 -20.87 -25.71
C LYS A 141 -1.21 -20.70 -24.52
N ILE A 142 -0.03 -21.32 -24.62
CA ILE A 142 1.08 -21.08 -23.69
C ILE A 142 1.84 -19.86 -24.21
N ILE A 143 2.26 -18.98 -23.30
CA ILE A 143 3.05 -17.80 -23.65
C ILE A 143 4.39 -18.19 -24.25
N THR A 144 4.81 -17.41 -25.25
CA THR A 144 6.17 -17.44 -25.77
C THR A 144 6.84 -16.16 -25.28
N LEU A 145 7.88 -16.30 -24.46
CA LEU A 145 8.67 -15.15 -23.99
C LEU A 145 9.83 -14.89 -24.95
N GLU A 146 10.16 -13.62 -25.15
CA GLU A 146 11.39 -13.21 -25.82
C GLU A 146 12.63 -13.79 -25.09
N PRO A 147 13.76 -14.06 -25.77
CA PRO A 147 14.90 -14.76 -25.17
C PRO A 147 15.41 -14.15 -23.85
N ILE A 148 15.40 -12.82 -23.74
CA ILE A 148 15.83 -12.08 -22.54
C ILE A 148 14.84 -12.30 -21.40
N GLU A 149 13.54 -12.27 -21.68
CA GLU A 149 12.48 -12.48 -20.70
C GLU A 149 12.41 -13.95 -20.27
N ALA A 150 12.61 -14.87 -21.21
CA ALA A 150 12.73 -16.31 -20.95
C ALA A 150 13.90 -16.60 -20.01
N SER A 151 15.06 -15.97 -20.20
CA SER A 151 16.21 -16.10 -19.29
C SER A 151 15.90 -15.59 -17.88
N LYS A 152 15.29 -14.41 -17.75
CA LYS A 152 14.84 -13.88 -16.45
C LYS A 152 13.81 -14.77 -15.78
N PHE A 153 12.87 -15.31 -16.56
CA PHE A 153 11.85 -16.22 -16.06
C PHE A 153 12.46 -17.54 -15.57
N SER A 154 13.37 -18.12 -16.34
CA SER A 154 14.14 -19.31 -15.93
C SER A 154 14.90 -19.09 -14.62
N TYR A 155 15.52 -17.91 -14.45
CA TYR A 155 16.15 -17.54 -13.19
C TYR A 155 15.15 -17.49 -12.00
N ILE A 156 13.98 -16.89 -12.20
CA ILE A 156 12.92 -16.86 -11.17
C ILE A 156 12.50 -18.28 -10.80
N VAL A 157 12.30 -19.15 -11.79
CA VAL A 157 11.94 -20.55 -11.59
C VAL A 157 13.05 -21.29 -10.84
N GLY A 158 14.31 -21.12 -11.24
CA GLY A 158 15.47 -21.65 -10.54
C GLY A 158 15.53 -21.22 -9.07
N TRP A 159 15.23 -19.96 -8.78
CA TRP A 159 15.14 -19.44 -7.42
C TRP A 159 14.02 -20.10 -6.59
N ILE A 160 12.88 -20.43 -7.19
CA ILE A 160 11.78 -21.16 -6.53
C ILE A 160 12.25 -22.55 -6.12
N ILE A 161 12.90 -23.28 -7.02
CA ILE A 161 13.45 -24.62 -6.75
C ILE A 161 14.52 -24.53 -5.65
N TYR A 162 15.45 -23.57 -5.75
CA TYR A 162 16.46 -23.33 -4.72
C TYR A 162 15.84 -23.06 -3.36
N LYS A 163 14.76 -22.28 -3.32
CA LYS A 163 14.06 -22.00 -2.07
C LYS A 163 13.49 -23.28 -1.48
N LEU A 164 12.80 -24.10 -2.27
CA LEU A 164 12.23 -25.38 -1.82
C LEU A 164 13.30 -26.36 -1.32
N ILE A 165 14.45 -26.45 -1.99
CA ILE A 165 15.53 -27.39 -1.64
C ILE A 165 16.43 -26.88 -0.51
N LYS A 166 16.65 -25.57 -0.37
CA LYS A 166 17.72 -25.06 0.52
C LYS A 166 17.28 -24.02 1.55
N LYS A 167 16.17 -23.30 1.37
CA LYS A 167 15.81 -22.16 2.27
C LYS A 167 14.44 -22.24 2.91
N ASP A 168 13.52 -23.05 2.40
CA ASP A 168 12.15 -23.07 2.88
C ASP A 168 12.01 -23.95 4.13
N TYR A 169 11.76 -23.31 5.28
CA TYR A 169 11.66 -24.03 6.56
C TYR A 169 10.45 -24.98 6.62
N ILE A 170 9.36 -24.67 5.92
CA ILE A 170 8.14 -25.51 5.91
C ILE A 170 8.42 -26.79 5.13
N THR A 171 9.01 -26.67 3.94
CA THR A 171 9.44 -27.83 3.16
C THR A 171 10.46 -28.66 3.93
N LYS A 172 11.46 -28.02 4.55
CA LYS A 172 12.48 -28.69 5.39
C LYS A 172 11.92 -29.45 6.60
N ALA A 173 10.84 -28.95 7.19
CA ALA A 173 10.21 -29.59 8.34
C ALA A 173 9.28 -30.75 7.95
N HIS A 174 9.05 -30.98 6.67
CA HIS A 174 8.18 -32.07 6.21
C HIS A 174 8.87 -33.44 6.44
N PRO A 175 8.17 -34.47 6.93
CA PRO A 175 8.74 -35.81 7.15
C PRO A 175 9.45 -36.37 5.91
N ASP A 176 8.83 -36.23 4.74
CA ASP A 176 9.36 -36.72 3.46
C ASP A 176 10.25 -35.70 2.71
N TYR A 177 10.88 -34.77 3.43
CA TYR A 177 11.71 -33.71 2.83
C TYR A 177 12.79 -34.23 1.90
N GLU A 178 13.45 -35.33 2.25
CA GLU A 178 14.52 -35.92 1.42
C GLU A 178 14.00 -36.43 0.07
N ILE A 179 12.82 -37.06 0.08
CA ILE A 179 12.13 -37.54 -1.11
C ILE A 179 11.74 -36.34 -1.98
N ILE A 180 11.10 -35.32 -1.39
CA ILE A 180 10.75 -34.06 -2.08
C ILE A 180 11.99 -33.45 -2.75
N CYS A 181 13.11 -33.38 -2.02
CA CYS A 181 14.37 -32.87 -2.56
C CYS A 181 14.91 -33.72 -3.72
N ALA A 182 14.79 -35.04 -3.65
CA ALA A 182 15.25 -35.93 -4.73
C ALA A 182 14.47 -35.66 -6.04
N HIS A 183 13.15 -35.54 -5.96
CA HIS A 183 12.31 -35.20 -7.12
C HIS A 183 12.66 -33.83 -7.70
N LEU A 184 12.79 -32.79 -6.87
CA LEU A 184 13.13 -31.45 -7.34
C LEU A 184 14.55 -31.37 -7.94
N LYS A 185 15.51 -32.13 -7.39
CA LYS A 185 16.88 -32.19 -7.91
C LYS A 185 16.95 -32.88 -9.27
N VAL A 186 16.11 -33.87 -9.54
CA VAL A 186 16.06 -34.52 -10.85
C VAL A 186 15.41 -33.62 -11.91
N LEU A 187 14.47 -32.76 -11.48
CA LEU A 187 13.83 -31.76 -12.33
C LEU A 187 14.65 -30.46 -12.49
N SER A 188 15.90 -30.43 -12.02
CA SER A 188 16.77 -29.26 -12.09
C SER A 188 18.25 -29.63 -12.16
N SER A 189 19.11 -28.65 -12.33
CA SER A 189 20.56 -28.81 -12.28
C SER A 189 21.16 -27.72 -11.42
N GLU A 190 22.13 -28.08 -10.59
CA GLU A 190 22.82 -27.12 -9.73
C GLU A 190 24.14 -26.71 -10.39
N GLN A 191 24.29 -25.42 -10.68
CA GLN A 191 25.53 -24.84 -11.15
C GLN A 191 26.13 -23.98 -10.05
N VAL A 192 27.30 -24.38 -9.56
CA VAL A 192 28.08 -23.59 -8.61
C VAL A 192 29.04 -22.73 -9.41
N VAL A 193 28.80 -21.42 -9.41
CA VAL A 193 29.73 -20.45 -10.01
C VAL A 193 30.57 -19.86 -8.89
N TYR A 194 31.89 -20.02 -9.00
CA TYR A 194 32.84 -19.42 -8.08
C TYR A 194 33.33 -18.11 -8.68
N GLU A 195 32.98 -16.99 -8.06
CA GLU A 195 33.43 -15.67 -8.48
C GLU A 195 34.71 -15.34 -7.70
N LYS A 196 35.86 -15.58 -8.36
CA LYS A 196 37.19 -15.47 -7.75
C LYS A 196 37.46 -14.09 -7.16
N ASP A 197 36.88 -13.04 -7.74
CA ASP A 197 37.18 -11.64 -7.39
C ASP A 197 36.53 -11.20 -6.07
N ILE A 198 35.45 -11.85 -5.63
CA ILE A 198 34.74 -11.53 -4.38
C ILE A 198 34.72 -12.69 -3.37
N CYS A 199 35.51 -13.75 -3.63
CA CYS A 199 35.51 -14.99 -2.84
C CYS A 199 34.09 -15.51 -2.54
N SER A 200 33.16 -15.32 -3.48
CA SER A 200 31.75 -15.63 -3.28
C SER A 200 31.34 -16.83 -4.13
N GLN A 201 30.60 -17.73 -3.51
CA GLN A 201 30.06 -18.92 -4.16
C GLN A 201 28.57 -18.68 -4.44
N ILE A 202 28.22 -18.53 -5.71
CA ILE A 202 26.83 -18.40 -6.13
C ILE A 202 26.35 -19.76 -6.59
N THR A 203 25.40 -20.33 -5.86
CA THR A 203 24.68 -21.52 -6.29
C THR A 203 23.48 -21.12 -7.13
N ASN A 204 23.57 -21.29 -8.45
CA ASN A 204 22.46 -21.12 -9.36
C ASN A 204 21.79 -22.48 -9.60
N ILE A 205 20.47 -22.53 -9.44
CA ILE A 205 19.70 -23.70 -9.86
C ILE A 205 19.09 -23.39 -11.21
N ILE A 206 19.36 -24.24 -12.19
CA ILE A 206 18.81 -24.19 -13.54
C ILE A 206 17.63 -25.16 -13.57
N PRO A 207 16.40 -24.71 -13.85
CA PRO A 207 15.27 -25.62 -13.99
C PRO A 207 15.42 -26.50 -15.24
N GLY A 208 15.06 -27.78 -15.12
CA GLY A 208 14.95 -28.67 -16.26
C GLY A 208 13.79 -28.28 -17.17
N GLU A 209 13.82 -28.76 -18.41
CA GLU A 209 12.84 -28.39 -19.44
C GLU A 209 11.39 -28.71 -19.03
N ASP A 210 11.15 -29.89 -18.44
CA ASP A 210 9.82 -30.29 -17.98
C ASP A 210 9.26 -29.36 -16.88
N PHE A 211 10.10 -29.01 -15.90
CA PHE A 211 9.70 -28.11 -14.82
C PHE A 211 9.48 -26.69 -15.33
N LEU A 212 10.35 -26.23 -16.22
CA LEU A 212 10.24 -24.92 -16.84
C LEU A 212 8.98 -24.82 -17.71
N SER A 213 8.66 -25.86 -18.49
CA SER A 213 7.44 -25.98 -19.30
C SER A 213 6.18 -25.92 -18.44
N PHE A 214 6.17 -26.61 -17.30
CA PHE A 214 5.09 -26.48 -16.30
C PHE A 214 4.96 -25.05 -15.79
N MET A 215 6.07 -24.39 -15.46
CA MET A 215 6.05 -23.00 -15.00
C MET A 215 5.58 -22.01 -16.07
N TYR A 216 5.88 -22.26 -17.35
CA TYR A 216 5.32 -21.48 -18.46
C TYR A 216 3.80 -21.61 -18.55
N LYS A 217 3.24 -22.81 -18.35
CA LYS A 217 1.78 -23.00 -18.25
C LYS A 217 1.21 -22.20 -17.09
N MET A 218 1.84 -22.27 -15.92
CA MET A 218 1.43 -21.49 -14.74
C MET A 218 1.46 -19.99 -15.00
N GLU A 219 2.55 -19.46 -15.57
CA GLU A 219 2.69 -18.05 -15.92
C GLU A 219 1.61 -17.61 -16.91
N SER A 220 1.34 -18.43 -17.92
CA SER A 220 0.30 -18.15 -18.91
C SER A 220 -1.08 -17.99 -18.25
N LEU A 221 -1.39 -18.89 -17.30
CA LEU A 221 -2.65 -18.82 -16.56
C LEU A 221 -2.68 -17.60 -15.62
N VAL A 222 -1.56 -17.26 -14.99
CA VAL A 222 -1.43 -16.07 -14.14
C VAL A 222 -1.71 -14.81 -14.94
N LEU A 223 -1.13 -14.66 -16.12
CA LEU A 223 -1.33 -13.50 -16.99
C LEU A 223 -2.79 -13.39 -17.44
N LEU A 224 -3.40 -14.50 -17.84
CA LEU A 224 -4.81 -14.53 -18.24
C LEU A 224 -5.76 -14.16 -17.09
N LEU A 225 -5.49 -14.68 -15.89
CA LEU A 225 -6.27 -14.32 -14.70
C LEU A 225 -6.05 -12.86 -14.28
N PHE A 226 -4.90 -12.29 -14.62
CA PHE A 226 -4.57 -10.89 -14.34
C PHE A 226 -5.39 -9.91 -15.18
N ASP A 227 -5.95 -10.31 -16.32
CA ASP A 227 -6.87 -9.48 -17.10
C ASP A 227 -8.09 -9.02 -16.27
N MET A 228 -8.45 -9.78 -15.23
CA MET A 228 -9.51 -9.43 -14.29
C MET A 228 -9.10 -8.39 -13.22
N HIS A 229 -7.92 -7.75 -13.35
CA HIS A 229 -7.42 -6.77 -12.38
C HIS A 229 -8.34 -5.56 -12.22
N GLU A 230 -9.02 -5.09 -13.27
CA GLU A 230 -10.00 -4.01 -13.16
C GLU A 230 -11.17 -4.41 -12.25
N LYS A 231 -11.63 -5.66 -12.37
CA LYS A 231 -12.74 -6.20 -11.58
C LYS A 231 -12.37 -6.46 -10.13
N PHE A 232 -11.18 -7.01 -9.88
CA PHE A 232 -10.78 -7.45 -8.54
C PHE A 232 -9.89 -6.43 -7.79
N GLY A 233 -9.34 -5.43 -8.49
CA GLY A 233 -8.52 -4.36 -7.95
C GLY A 233 -7.45 -4.87 -6.97
N PRO A 234 -7.48 -4.43 -5.69
CA PRO A 234 -6.49 -4.84 -4.69
C PRO A 234 -6.50 -6.34 -4.37
N ASN A 235 -7.57 -7.07 -4.71
CA ASN A 235 -7.73 -8.49 -4.45
C ASN A 235 -7.25 -9.38 -5.61
N ILE A 236 -6.71 -8.82 -6.71
CA ILE A 236 -6.29 -9.59 -7.89
C ILE A 236 -5.29 -10.71 -7.56
N LEU A 237 -4.33 -10.45 -6.66
CA LEU A 237 -3.34 -11.46 -6.27
C LEU A 237 -3.96 -12.62 -5.50
N GLN A 238 -4.94 -12.32 -4.64
CA GLN A 238 -5.67 -13.34 -3.90
C GLN A 238 -6.55 -14.16 -4.84
N TYR A 239 -7.20 -13.51 -5.80
CA TYR A 239 -7.96 -14.16 -6.86
C TYR A 239 -7.09 -15.13 -7.68
N ILE A 240 -5.94 -14.67 -8.17
CA ILE A 240 -5.01 -15.51 -8.94
C ILE A 240 -4.55 -16.71 -8.09
N SER A 241 -4.11 -16.47 -6.86
CA SER A 241 -3.64 -17.54 -5.97
C SER A 241 -4.73 -18.58 -5.72
N ASN A 242 -5.95 -18.14 -5.40
CA ASN A 242 -7.09 -19.03 -5.15
C ASN A 242 -7.46 -19.83 -6.41
N SER A 243 -7.35 -19.20 -7.58
CA SER A 243 -7.66 -19.80 -8.87
C SER A 243 -6.64 -20.87 -9.25
N LEU A 244 -5.34 -20.61 -9.07
CA LEU A 244 -4.28 -21.60 -9.29
C LEU A 244 -4.45 -22.82 -8.38
N LEU A 245 -4.74 -22.60 -7.10
CA LEU A 245 -4.93 -23.68 -6.11
C LEU A 245 -6.13 -24.58 -6.45
N LYS A 246 -7.18 -24.02 -7.05
CA LYS A 246 -8.41 -24.74 -7.41
C LYS A 246 -8.43 -25.27 -8.84
N ASN A 247 -7.43 -24.94 -9.66
CA ASN A 247 -7.39 -25.32 -11.08
C ASN A 247 -6.99 -26.80 -11.23
N VAL A 248 -7.96 -27.62 -11.63
CA VAL A 248 -7.79 -29.08 -11.78
C VAL A 248 -6.80 -29.42 -12.90
N PRO A 249 -6.86 -28.81 -14.11
CA PRO A 249 -5.88 -29.09 -15.16
C PRO A 249 -4.43 -28.79 -14.75
N MET A 250 -4.20 -27.72 -14.01
CA MET A 250 -2.86 -27.33 -13.55
C MET A 250 -2.32 -28.30 -12.51
N LEU A 251 -3.15 -28.72 -11.55
CA LEU A 251 -2.78 -29.75 -10.59
C LEU A 251 -2.46 -31.08 -11.28
N GLU A 252 -3.24 -31.46 -12.29
CA GLU A 252 -2.99 -32.69 -13.05
C GLU A 252 -1.69 -32.60 -13.87
N SER A 253 -1.43 -31.45 -14.50
CA SER A 253 -0.15 -31.18 -15.17
C SER A 253 1.03 -31.27 -14.20
N PHE A 254 0.85 -30.85 -12.94
CA PHE A 254 1.87 -30.96 -11.91
C PHE A 254 2.08 -32.42 -11.46
N LYS A 255 1.02 -33.19 -11.29
CA LYS A 255 1.13 -34.63 -10.99
C LYS A 255 1.86 -35.39 -12.10
N ASN A 256 1.62 -35.04 -13.36
CA ASN A 256 2.33 -35.62 -14.50
C ASN A 256 3.81 -35.26 -14.50
N LEU A 257 4.16 -34.00 -14.17
CA LEU A 257 5.55 -33.60 -13.97
C LEU A 257 6.24 -34.44 -12.89
N LEU A 258 5.56 -34.71 -11.78
CA LEU A 258 6.12 -35.55 -10.73
C LEU A 258 6.25 -37.02 -11.16
N ASN A 259 5.31 -37.55 -11.95
CA ASN A 259 5.45 -38.89 -12.53
C ASN A 259 6.71 -39.01 -13.42
N ILE A 260 7.02 -37.98 -14.21
CA ILE A 260 8.26 -37.91 -15.01
C ILE A 260 9.47 -38.01 -14.07
N SER A 261 9.50 -37.23 -13.00
CA SER A 261 10.60 -37.28 -12.03
C SER A 261 10.72 -38.64 -11.32
N THR A 262 9.59 -39.31 -11.01
CA THR A 262 9.59 -40.67 -10.45
C THR A 262 10.23 -41.65 -11.43
N ASN A 263 9.87 -41.59 -12.72
CA ASN A 263 10.45 -42.45 -13.74
C ASN A 263 11.95 -42.23 -13.90
N MET A 264 12.40 -40.97 -13.85
CA MET A 264 13.82 -40.60 -13.89
C MET A 264 14.59 -41.07 -12.64
N LEU A 265 13.94 -41.14 -11.48
CA LEU A 265 14.56 -41.67 -10.25
C LEU A 265 14.66 -43.20 -10.27
N ILE A 266 13.63 -43.89 -10.78
CA ILE A 266 13.60 -45.35 -10.91
C ILE A 266 14.69 -45.85 -11.86
N SER A 267 14.90 -45.16 -13.00
CA SER A 267 15.96 -45.51 -13.95
C SER A 267 17.38 -45.33 -13.38
N GLY A 268 17.52 -44.59 -12.27
CA GLY A 268 18.77 -44.35 -11.55
C GLY A 268 19.07 -45.30 -10.39
N ASN A 269 18.38 -46.45 -10.28
CA ASN A 269 18.55 -47.46 -9.21
C ASN A 269 18.31 -46.95 -7.77
N LYS A 270 17.46 -45.93 -7.58
CA LYS A 270 16.97 -45.54 -6.26
C LYS A 270 15.61 -46.21 -6.05
N GLU A 271 15.45 -46.95 -4.94
CA GLU A 271 14.19 -47.62 -4.57
C GLU A 271 13.00 -46.67 -4.72
N LYS A 272 11.79 -47.23 -4.95
CA LYS A 272 10.54 -46.50 -5.23
C LYS A 272 10.30 -45.34 -4.25
N GLN A 273 10.83 -44.18 -4.59
CA GLN A 273 10.55 -42.89 -3.97
C GLN A 273 9.30 -42.33 -4.64
N GLU A 274 8.15 -42.98 -4.42
CA GLU A 274 6.89 -42.48 -4.95
C GLU A 274 6.28 -41.48 -3.98
N LEU A 275 6.04 -40.25 -4.44
CA LEU A 275 5.31 -39.26 -3.66
C LEU A 275 3.83 -39.63 -3.61
N ASP A 276 3.29 -39.75 -2.40
CA ASP A 276 1.85 -39.88 -2.20
C ASP A 276 1.10 -38.62 -2.67
N ASN A 277 -0.22 -38.74 -2.86
CA ASN A 277 -1.03 -37.60 -3.32
C ASN A 277 -1.07 -36.42 -2.34
N ASN A 278 -0.91 -36.64 -1.05
CA ASN A 278 -0.91 -35.57 -0.05
C ASN A 278 0.36 -34.72 -0.18
N ILE A 279 1.52 -35.36 -0.36
CA ILE A 279 2.80 -34.68 -0.56
C ILE A 279 2.83 -33.97 -1.91
N ARG A 280 2.28 -34.59 -2.97
CA ARG A 280 2.11 -33.94 -4.27
C ARG A 280 1.28 -32.65 -4.14
N ASN A 281 0.15 -32.70 -3.44
CA ASN A 281 -0.69 -31.52 -3.19
C ASN A 281 0.05 -30.47 -2.35
N PHE A 282 0.71 -30.88 -1.26
CA PHE A 282 1.52 -29.99 -0.42
C PHE A 282 2.57 -29.24 -1.23
N LEU A 283 3.32 -29.95 -2.08
CA LEU A 283 4.37 -29.36 -2.91
C LEU A 283 3.80 -28.39 -3.94
N TYR A 284 2.66 -28.73 -4.56
CA TYR A 284 1.95 -27.85 -5.49
C TYR A 284 1.53 -26.53 -4.82
N GLU A 285 0.87 -26.61 -3.66
CA GLU A 285 0.46 -25.43 -2.89
C GLU A 285 1.67 -24.57 -2.49
N ARG A 286 2.78 -25.23 -2.13
CA ARG A 286 4.01 -24.55 -1.73
C ARG A 286 4.65 -23.79 -2.89
N ILE A 287 4.71 -24.40 -4.08
CA ILE A 287 5.23 -23.75 -5.30
C ILE A 287 4.39 -22.51 -5.60
N ILE A 288 3.06 -22.61 -5.64
CA ILE A 288 2.16 -21.48 -5.88
C ILE A 288 2.41 -20.37 -4.85
N SER A 289 2.46 -20.73 -3.56
CA SER A 289 2.68 -19.75 -2.48
C SER A 289 4.00 -19.00 -2.63
N ILE A 290 5.09 -19.70 -2.93
CA ILE A 290 6.41 -19.09 -3.13
C ILE A 290 6.43 -18.20 -4.37
N TYR A 291 5.89 -18.71 -5.48
CA TYR A 291 5.81 -18.00 -6.74
C TYR A 291 4.99 -16.70 -6.61
N MET A 292 3.79 -16.77 -6.03
CA MET A 292 2.93 -15.60 -5.82
C MET A 292 3.56 -14.56 -4.89
N LYS A 293 4.28 -14.99 -3.84
CA LYS A 293 5.06 -14.08 -2.97
C LYS A 293 6.21 -13.39 -3.72
N SER A 294 6.86 -14.09 -4.66
CA SER A 294 7.89 -13.51 -5.52
C SER A 294 7.30 -12.43 -6.44
N ARG A 295 6.19 -12.76 -7.12
CA ARG A 295 5.47 -11.83 -8.01
C ARG A 295 4.93 -10.61 -7.29
N GLN A 296 4.45 -10.74 -6.06
CA GLN A 296 4.02 -9.60 -5.25
C GLN A 296 5.12 -8.55 -5.07
N LYS A 297 6.40 -8.96 -4.90
CA LYS A 297 7.52 -8.01 -4.78
C LYS A 297 7.80 -7.29 -6.10
N SER A 298 7.77 -8.00 -7.21
CA SER A 298 7.98 -7.44 -8.54
C SER A 298 6.83 -6.51 -8.95
N TRP A 299 5.59 -6.89 -8.71
CA TRP A 299 4.41 -6.08 -9.04
C TRP A 299 4.24 -4.85 -8.15
N ARG A 300 4.75 -4.88 -6.91
CA ARG A 300 4.90 -3.66 -6.10
C ARG A 300 5.90 -2.66 -6.69
N ARG A 301 6.78 -3.04 -7.61
CA ARG A 301 7.65 -2.08 -8.32
C ARG A 301 6.95 -1.44 -9.53
N PHE A 302 5.87 -2.03 -10.04
CA PHE A 302 5.03 -1.50 -11.13
C PHE A 302 3.90 -0.59 -10.61
N HIS A 303 4.06 0.00 -9.42
CA HIS A 303 3.01 0.60 -8.57
C HIS A 303 2.40 1.92 -9.08
N ASN A 304 2.31 2.14 -10.40
CA ASN A 304 1.38 3.13 -10.98
C ASN A 304 0.01 2.51 -11.33
N LEU A 305 -0.18 1.19 -11.22
CA LEU A 305 -1.42 0.49 -11.61
C LEU A 305 -2.06 -0.39 -10.52
N ILE A 306 -1.52 -0.39 -9.30
CA ILE A 306 -2.28 -0.82 -8.13
C ILE A 306 -2.80 0.47 -7.52
N PRO A 307 -4.11 0.63 -7.29
CA PRO A 307 -4.67 1.90 -6.88
C PRO A 307 -3.89 2.46 -5.69
N GLU A 308 -3.48 3.73 -5.81
CA GLU A 308 -3.24 4.56 -4.65
C GLU A 308 -4.32 4.26 -3.62
N LYS A 309 -3.90 3.97 -2.39
CA LYS A 309 -4.72 4.04 -1.18
C LYS A 309 -6.22 3.85 -1.45
N GLY A 310 -6.68 2.61 -1.44
CA GLY A 310 -8.10 2.32 -1.26
C GLY A 310 -8.61 3.08 -0.03
N THR A 311 -9.30 4.18 -0.35
CA THR A 311 -10.38 4.88 0.35
C THR A 311 -10.30 5.01 1.87
N ALA A 312 -10.56 6.24 2.31
CA ALA A 312 -10.99 6.63 3.66
C ALA A 312 -11.33 5.44 4.58
N SER A 313 -10.64 5.36 5.71
CA SER A 313 -10.90 4.34 6.74
C SER A 313 -12.41 4.19 7.01
N LEU A 314 -12.88 3.02 7.42
CA LEU A 314 -14.27 2.82 7.84
C LEU A 314 -14.73 3.90 8.87
N ARG A 315 -13.78 4.41 9.67
CA ARG A 315 -13.97 5.54 10.59
C ARG A 315 -14.18 6.88 9.88
N GLU A 316 -13.54 7.12 8.75
CA GLU A 316 -13.75 8.31 7.89
C GLU A 316 -15.07 8.23 7.13
N ASN A 317 -15.46 7.06 6.59
CA ASN A 317 -16.76 6.88 5.91
C ASN A 317 -17.96 6.91 6.88
N LEU A 318 -17.81 6.37 8.09
CA LEU A 318 -18.84 6.49 9.13
C LEU A 318 -18.89 7.90 9.73
N LYS A 319 -17.73 8.59 9.84
CA LYS A 319 -17.69 10.02 10.20
C LYS A 319 -18.18 10.93 9.09
N SER A 320 -18.09 10.56 7.82
CA SER A 320 -18.66 11.32 6.71
C SER A 320 -20.17 11.09 6.69
N MET A 321 -20.66 9.84 6.71
CA MET A 321 -22.10 9.56 6.77
C MET A 321 -22.80 10.20 7.99
N TYR A 322 -22.19 10.16 9.17
CA TYR A 322 -22.73 10.80 10.38
C TYR A 322 -22.64 12.34 10.32
N ARG A 323 -21.60 12.89 9.66
CA ARG A 323 -21.51 14.34 9.39
C ARG A 323 -22.49 14.77 8.31
N ASP A 324 -22.79 13.94 7.32
CA ASP A 324 -23.71 14.25 6.22
C ASP A 324 -25.16 14.22 6.71
N THR A 325 -25.52 13.31 7.64
CA THR A 325 -26.83 13.33 8.32
C THR A 325 -26.97 14.45 9.36
N GLN A 326 -25.89 14.89 10.01
CA GLN A 326 -25.94 16.08 10.88
C GLN A 326 -25.85 17.42 10.12
N ASN A 327 -25.22 17.44 8.94
CA ASN A 327 -25.08 18.63 8.11
C ASN A 327 -26.34 18.91 7.29
N LEU A 328 -27.11 17.90 6.88
CA LEU A 328 -28.40 18.14 6.22
C LEU A 328 -29.37 18.94 7.11
N ASN A 329 -29.29 18.74 8.43
CA ASN A 329 -30.08 19.49 9.43
C ASN A 329 -29.40 20.78 9.94
N ARG A 330 -28.22 21.15 9.41
CA ARG A 330 -27.47 22.38 9.78
C ARG A 330 -27.20 23.33 8.61
N ILE A 331 -27.45 22.90 7.37
CA ILE A 331 -27.21 23.69 6.14
C ILE A 331 -28.17 24.90 6.01
N GLU A 332 -29.13 25.09 6.90
CA GLU A 332 -29.89 26.35 6.91
C GLU A 332 -29.15 27.54 7.54
N ASN A 333 -28.02 27.37 8.24
CA ASN A 333 -27.34 28.53 8.86
C ASN A 333 -25.83 28.32 9.08
N LYS A 334 -24.99 28.70 8.10
CA LYS A 334 -23.73 29.49 8.28
C LYS A 334 -22.83 29.52 7.02
N ASN A 335 -22.30 30.73 6.78
CA ASN A 335 -21.48 31.19 5.66
C ASN A 335 -20.32 30.26 5.24
N ILE A 336 -20.16 30.11 3.91
CA ILE A 336 -18.99 29.52 3.26
C ILE A 336 -17.78 30.41 3.59
N THR A 337 -16.81 29.89 4.35
CA THR A 337 -15.63 30.66 4.77
C THR A 337 -14.50 30.54 3.75
N ILE A 338 -14.13 31.65 3.11
CA ILE A 338 -13.00 31.75 2.19
C ILE A 338 -11.69 31.54 2.98
N LYS A 339 -10.78 30.67 2.50
CA LYS A 339 -9.47 30.42 3.13
C LYS A 339 -8.36 30.44 2.09
N LYS A 340 -7.25 31.15 2.41
CA LYS A 340 -6.07 31.29 1.56
C LYS A 340 -5.45 29.96 1.11
N SER A 341 -5.50 28.94 1.98
CA SER A 341 -5.02 27.58 1.70
C SER A 341 -5.77 26.86 0.57
N ASN A 342 -6.92 27.40 0.16
CA ASN A 342 -7.77 26.80 -0.87
C ASN A 342 -7.48 27.35 -2.27
N LEU A 343 -6.51 28.26 -2.44
CA LEU A 343 -6.07 28.70 -3.76
C LEU A 343 -5.26 27.59 -4.44
N PRO A 344 -5.64 27.15 -5.67
CA PRO A 344 -4.85 26.22 -6.46
C PRO A 344 -3.42 26.72 -6.71
N MET A 345 -2.47 25.80 -6.84
CA MET A 345 -1.07 26.14 -7.15
C MET A 345 -0.87 26.58 -8.60
N ASP A 346 -1.73 26.16 -9.51
CA ASP A 346 -1.70 26.61 -10.91
C ASP A 346 -2.25 28.05 -11.01
N PRO A 347 -1.49 29.01 -11.56
CA PRO A 347 -1.90 30.42 -11.62
C PRO A 347 -3.18 30.70 -12.41
N LYS A 348 -3.50 29.87 -13.43
CA LYS A 348 -4.75 30.03 -14.21
C LYS A 348 -5.94 29.55 -13.39
N LEU A 349 -5.79 28.42 -12.69
CA LEU A 349 -6.80 27.91 -11.76
C LEU A 349 -6.96 28.83 -10.53
N ALA A 350 -5.87 29.43 -10.04
CA ALA A 350 -5.90 30.42 -8.98
C ALA A 350 -6.66 31.69 -9.38
N LEU A 351 -6.46 32.18 -10.62
CA LEU A 351 -7.22 33.31 -11.15
C LEU A 351 -8.73 33.00 -11.20
N ILE A 352 -9.11 31.84 -11.74
CA ILE A 352 -10.51 31.40 -11.79
C ILE A 352 -11.11 31.36 -10.37
N GLN A 353 -10.36 30.83 -9.40
CA GLN A 353 -10.81 30.77 -8.02
C GLN A 353 -10.97 32.16 -7.36
N LEU A 354 -10.07 33.09 -7.66
CA LEU A 354 -10.15 34.48 -7.20
C LEU A 354 -11.33 35.23 -7.81
N GLN A 355 -11.64 34.98 -9.09
CA GLN A 355 -12.82 35.54 -9.77
C GLN A 355 -14.12 35.04 -9.11
N VAL A 356 -14.21 33.74 -8.83
CA VAL A 356 -15.34 33.15 -8.08
C VAL A 356 -15.48 33.78 -6.69
N TRP A 357 -14.38 34.04 -6.00
CA TRP A 357 -14.43 34.68 -4.68
C TRP A 357 -14.82 36.15 -4.75
N ALA A 358 -14.48 36.84 -5.84
CA ALA A 358 -14.84 38.25 -6.01
C ALA A 358 -16.36 38.47 -6.17
N GLU A 359 -17.11 37.45 -6.59
CA GLU A 359 -18.57 37.48 -6.72
C GLU A 359 -19.33 37.29 -5.39
N LEU A 360 -18.63 36.95 -4.30
CA LEU A 360 -19.24 36.73 -2.99
C LEU A 360 -19.71 38.06 -2.35
N LYS A 361 -20.79 37.98 -1.57
CA LYS A 361 -21.47 39.15 -0.98
C LYS A 361 -20.57 40.00 -0.06
N ASP A 362 -19.63 39.36 0.64
CA ASP A 362 -18.71 39.99 1.60
C ASP A 362 -17.24 40.00 1.11
N ALA A 363 -17.02 39.88 -0.21
CA ALA A 363 -15.69 39.71 -0.80
C ALA A 363 -14.68 40.82 -0.42
N GLU A 364 -15.12 42.07 -0.25
CA GLU A 364 -14.24 43.16 0.12
C GLU A 364 -13.66 43.00 1.54
N GLU A 365 -14.49 42.58 2.49
CA GLU A 365 -14.08 42.33 3.86
C GLU A 365 -13.17 41.09 3.94
N ASP A 366 -13.52 40.03 3.20
CA ASP A 366 -12.76 38.79 3.16
C ASP A 366 -11.39 38.97 2.50
N PHE A 367 -11.29 39.65 1.35
CA PHE A 367 -9.99 39.93 0.71
C PHE A 367 -9.10 40.82 1.58
N SER A 368 -9.69 41.81 2.27
CA SER A 368 -8.96 42.68 3.19
C SER A 368 -8.38 41.92 4.39
N LYS A 369 -9.09 40.90 4.90
CA LYS A 369 -8.63 40.02 5.98
C LYS A 369 -7.60 38.99 5.50
N ILE A 370 -7.80 38.42 4.32
CA ILE A 370 -7.04 37.27 3.82
C ILE A 370 -5.67 37.65 3.25
N PHE A 371 -5.58 38.74 2.50
CA PHE A 371 -4.36 39.10 1.76
C PHE A 371 -3.59 40.23 2.44
N LEU A 372 -2.26 40.17 2.40
CA LEU A 372 -1.38 41.25 2.85
C LEU A 372 -1.37 42.41 1.82
N VAL A 373 -0.92 43.60 2.24
CA VAL A 373 -0.85 44.77 1.34
C VAL A 373 0.07 44.50 0.14
N THR A 374 1.21 43.85 0.37
CA THR A 374 2.19 43.48 -0.67
C THR A 374 1.60 42.49 -1.68
N GLU A 375 0.78 41.55 -1.20
CA GLU A 375 0.08 40.56 -2.03
C GLU A 375 -0.99 41.21 -2.91
N LEU A 376 -1.73 42.17 -2.35
CA LEU A 376 -2.72 42.94 -3.11
C LEU A 376 -2.04 43.85 -4.16
N GLN A 377 -0.90 44.45 -3.83
CA GLN A 377 -0.11 45.23 -4.79
C GLN A 377 0.39 44.36 -5.94
N TRP A 378 0.86 43.15 -5.64
CA TRP A 378 1.27 42.21 -6.66
C TRP A 378 0.09 41.75 -7.53
N LEU A 379 -1.08 41.47 -6.94
CA LEU A 379 -2.29 41.11 -7.69
C LEU A 379 -2.71 42.20 -8.67
N ILE A 380 -2.68 43.47 -8.24
CA ILE A 380 -2.94 44.62 -9.12
C ILE A 380 -1.95 44.69 -10.28
N TRP A 381 -0.66 44.51 -10.00
CA TRP A 381 0.37 44.47 -11.03
C TRP A 381 0.20 43.27 -11.98
N ALA A 382 -0.15 42.10 -11.45
CA ALA A 382 -0.40 40.89 -12.23
C ALA A 382 -1.60 41.05 -13.18
N LEU A 383 -2.61 41.83 -12.77
CA LEU A 383 -3.75 42.24 -13.59
C LEU A 383 -3.42 43.37 -14.58
N GLY A 384 -2.17 43.85 -14.61
CA GLY A 384 -1.67 44.85 -15.55
C GLY A 384 -1.91 46.30 -15.14
N ASP A 385 -2.24 46.55 -13.87
CA ASP A 385 -2.51 47.88 -13.33
C ASP A 385 -1.33 48.37 -12.45
N ASN A 386 -0.91 49.62 -12.64
CA ASN A 386 0.27 50.21 -11.98
C ASN A 386 -0.11 51.17 -10.83
N ALA A 387 -1.29 51.00 -10.24
CA ALA A 387 -1.75 51.82 -9.13
C ALA A 387 -0.75 51.85 -7.96
N LYS A 388 -0.11 52.99 -7.72
CA LYS A 388 0.89 53.22 -6.64
C LYS A 388 0.28 53.39 -5.25
N ASN A 389 -0.80 52.67 -4.94
CA ASN A 389 -1.51 52.75 -3.66
C ASN A 389 -0.91 51.78 -2.63
N LYS A 390 -0.75 52.24 -1.37
CA LYS A 390 -0.18 51.43 -0.27
C LYS A 390 -1.20 50.97 0.79
N ARG A 391 -2.50 51.26 0.62
CA ARG A 391 -3.54 50.95 1.62
C ARG A 391 -4.54 49.92 1.08
N LYS A 392 -4.84 48.88 1.88
CA LYS A 392 -5.81 47.82 1.51
C LYS A 392 -7.17 48.37 1.08
N LYS A 393 -7.68 49.39 1.79
CA LYS A 393 -8.97 50.06 1.50
C LYS A 393 -9.08 50.58 0.06
N ASN A 394 -7.95 50.88 -0.59
CA ASN A 394 -7.93 51.36 -1.97
C ASN A 394 -7.60 50.23 -2.97
N LEU A 395 -6.81 49.23 -2.55
CA LEU A 395 -6.38 48.12 -3.41
C LEU A 395 -7.47 47.07 -3.61
N VAL A 396 -8.19 46.70 -2.55
CA VAL A 396 -9.19 45.63 -2.60
C VAL A 396 -10.34 45.96 -3.57
N PRO A 397 -10.95 47.16 -3.56
CA PRO A 397 -12.00 47.50 -4.52
C PRO A 397 -11.52 47.45 -5.98
N LEU A 398 -10.30 47.90 -6.26
CA LEU A 398 -9.71 47.87 -7.60
C LEU A 398 -9.46 46.45 -8.09
N ILE A 399 -8.95 45.57 -7.23
CA ILE A 399 -8.73 44.14 -7.56
C ILE A 399 -10.07 43.46 -7.83
N LEU A 400 -11.07 43.69 -6.98
CA LEU A 400 -12.39 43.09 -7.16
C LEU A 400 -13.06 43.57 -8.46
N ASP A 401 -12.88 44.83 -8.84
CA ASP A 401 -13.37 45.35 -10.13
C ASP A 401 -12.72 44.65 -11.33
N HIS A 402 -11.39 44.50 -11.32
CA HIS A 402 -10.67 43.75 -12.37
C HIS A 402 -11.08 42.27 -12.42
N LEU A 403 -11.22 41.61 -11.26
CA LEU A 403 -11.62 40.21 -11.19
C LEU A 403 -13.07 40.00 -11.68
N LYS A 404 -14.00 40.88 -11.31
CA LYS A 404 -15.40 40.84 -11.78
C LYS A 404 -15.53 41.11 -13.28
N LYS A 405 -14.63 41.90 -13.85
CA LYS A 405 -14.55 42.15 -15.30
C LYS A 405 -13.90 40.99 -16.09
N GLY A 406 -13.42 39.96 -15.40
CA GLY A 406 -12.78 38.81 -16.03
C GLY A 406 -11.38 39.12 -16.59
N THR A 407 -10.72 40.17 -16.09
CA THR A 407 -9.38 40.55 -16.55
C THR A 407 -8.40 39.39 -16.36
N SER A 408 -7.69 39.03 -17.43
CA SER A 408 -6.67 37.99 -17.39
C SER A 408 -5.34 38.52 -16.82
N PHE A 409 -4.54 37.64 -16.23
CA PHE A 409 -3.18 38.03 -15.84
C PHE A 409 -2.35 38.40 -17.07
N SER A 410 -1.48 39.41 -16.90
CA SER A 410 -0.62 39.91 -17.97
C SER A 410 0.27 38.80 -18.54
N ALA A 411 0.60 38.87 -19.84
CA ALA A 411 1.46 37.89 -20.50
C ALA A 411 2.86 37.82 -19.84
N LEU A 412 3.35 38.94 -19.28
CA LEU A 412 4.56 38.99 -18.47
C LEU A 412 4.41 38.17 -17.17
N CYS A 413 3.29 38.27 -16.45
CA CYS A 413 3.02 37.46 -15.27
C CYS A 413 2.99 35.96 -15.59
N ILE A 414 2.35 35.56 -16.69
CA ILE A 414 2.25 34.15 -17.09
C ILE A 414 3.60 33.59 -17.57
N LYS A 415 4.43 34.42 -18.23
CA LYS A 415 5.75 34.04 -18.76
C LYS A 415 6.82 33.90 -17.69
N TRP A 416 6.70 34.61 -16.56
CA TRP A 416 7.64 34.54 -15.43
C TRP A 416 7.26 33.48 -14.36
N ASN A 417 6.40 32.51 -14.68
CA ASN A 417 5.82 31.59 -13.70
C ASN A 417 6.82 30.61 -13.08
N LEU A 418 7.12 30.80 -11.79
CA LEU A 418 6.91 29.85 -10.67
C LEU A 418 7.44 30.42 -9.35
N TRP A 419 8.37 31.37 -9.41
CA TRP A 419 9.10 31.83 -8.23
C TRP A 419 8.39 32.97 -7.45
N CYS A 420 7.77 33.92 -8.15
CA CYS A 420 7.16 35.08 -7.48
C CYS A 420 5.79 34.80 -6.84
N PHE A 421 4.94 33.96 -7.45
CA PHE A 421 3.63 33.60 -6.87
C PHE A 421 3.80 32.83 -5.55
N TYR A 422 4.82 31.98 -5.47
CA TYR A 422 5.20 31.22 -4.27
C TYR A 422 5.73 32.13 -3.16
N TYR A 423 6.62 33.08 -3.47
CA TYR A 423 7.27 33.94 -2.48
C TYR A 423 6.39 35.09 -1.95
N LEU A 424 5.41 35.54 -2.75
CA LEU A 424 4.51 36.62 -2.32
C LEU A 424 3.27 36.12 -1.58
N ILE A 425 2.67 34.99 -2.00
CA ILE A 425 1.42 34.51 -1.42
C ILE A 425 1.65 33.50 -0.28
N CYS A 426 2.78 32.77 -0.25
CA CYS A 426 2.97 31.69 0.73
C CYS A 426 4.05 31.94 1.80
N THR A 427 4.87 33.00 1.72
CA THR A 427 5.91 33.29 2.72
C THR A 427 5.72 34.65 3.40
N LYS A 428 5.69 34.66 4.74
CA LYS A 428 5.72 35.87 5.56
C LYS A 428 7.14 36.43 5.57
N ASN A 429 7.39 37.46 4.76
CA ASN A 429 8.33 38.57 4.94
C ASN A 429 8.95 38.95 3.59
N LEU A 430 8.67 40.17 3.15
CA LEU A 430 9.47 40.85 2.13
C LEU A 430 9.94 42.18 2.71
N ASP A 431 11.24 42.42 2.58
CA ASP A 431 11.90 43.69 2.83
C ASP A 431 11.44 44.72 1.77
N PRO A 432 11.10 45.98 2.10
CA PRO A 432 10.45 46.92 1.17
C PRO A 432 11.31 47.43 0.01
N THR A 433 12.55 46.96 -0.14
CA THR A 433 13.53 47.49 -1.09
C THR A 433 13.44 46.87 -2.50
N PHE A 434 12.62 45.83 -2.70
CA PHE A 434 12.54 45.11 -3.97
C PHE A 434 11.73 45.80 -5.09
N PHE A 435 11.15 46.99 -4.85
CA PHE A 435 10.27 47.69 -5.82
C PHE A 435 10.79 49.04 -6.34
N ASN A 436 12.09 49.31 -6.26
CA ASN A 436 12.70 50.46 -6.95
C ASN A 436 13.61 49.99 -8.10
N ILE A 437 13.00 49.66 -9.24
CA ILE A 437 13.55 49.83 -10.59
C ILE A 437 12.41 50.28 -11.49
#